data_AF-A0A954K6D3-F1
#
_entry.id   AF-A0A954K6D3-F1
#
_cell.length_a   1.000
_cell.length_b   1.000
_cell.length_c   1.000
_cell.angle_alpha   90.00
_cell.angle_beta   90.00
_cell.angle_gamma   90.00
#
_symmetry.space_group_name_H-M   'P 1'
#
loop_
_entity.id
_entity.type
_entity.pdbx_description
1 polymer ?
#
loop_
_entity_poly.entity_id
_entity_poly.type
_entity_poly.pdbx_seq_one_letter_code
_entity_poly.pdbx_strand_id
1 'polypeptide(L)'
;MSSRTGRAYLAKTTLEVMEVGRYVNPRGETVTIAAEMEACNAGSACFEPDILEQMRDAVLRKPVPFTQTEFQLENETTLEGARALAADSSTGRIGVLNFASAKNPGGGFLGGSQAQEESLARSSSLYASLNLFHNQYYETHRRLRSAFYSDRMIYSPA
;
A
#
# COMPACT_ATOMS: atom_id res chain seq x y z
N MET A 1 5.50 -5.76 20.17
CA MET A 1 4.95 -7.07 19.74
C MET A 1 5.98 -7.78 18.84
N SER A 2 6.87 -8.59 19.42
CA SER A 2 8.05 -9.11 18.70
C SER A 2 7.86 -10.53 18.10
N SER A 3 6.84 -11.28 18.54
CA SER A 3 6.67 -12.66 18.09
C SER A 3 5.97 -12.77 16.73
N ARG A 4 6.40 -13.74 15.92
CA ARG A 4 5.74 -14.12 14.66
C ARG A 4 4.26 -14.43 14.86
N THR A 5 3.91 -15.10 15.96
CA THR A 5 2.51 -15.39 16.34
C THR A 5 1.72 -14.12 16.57
N GLY A 6 2.28 -13.12 17.27
CA GLY A 6 1.62 -11.84 17.50
C GLY A 6 1.36 -11.08 16.19
N ARG A 7 2.32 -11.10 15.25
CA ARG A 7 2.13 -10.48 13.92
C ARG A 7 1.07 -11.19 13.09
N ALA A 8 1.02 -12.54 13.14
CA ALA A 8 -0.02 -13.31 12.46
C ALA A 8 -1.41 -13.06 13.06
N TYR A 9 -1.51 -12.93 14.39
CA TYR A 9 -2.75 -12.54 15.06
C TYR A 9 -3.21 -11.15 14.60
N LEU A 10 -2.31 -10.14 14.63
CA LEU A 10 -2.63 -8.80 14.16
C LEU A 10 -3.11 -8.81 12.71
N ALA A 11 -2.45 -9.55 11.82
CA ALA A 11 -2.88 -9.68 10.43
C ALA A 11 -4.31 -10.21 10.28
N LYS A 12 -4.71 -11.20 11.10
CA LYS A 12 -6.08 -11.71 11.10
C LYS A 12 -7.07 -10.65 11.60
N THR A 13 -6.75 -9.97 12.69
CA THR A 13 -7.57 -8.86 13.20
C THR A 13 -7.74 -7.75 12.17
N THR A 14 -6.68 -7.40 11.42
CA THR A 14 -6.79 -6.42 10.34
C THR A 14 -7.77 -6.87 9.25
N LEU A 15 -7.78 -8.16 8.88
CA LEU A 15 -8.78 -8.68 7.94
C LEU A 15 -10.21 -8.61 8.48
N GLU A 16 -10.41 -8.96 9.75
CA GLU A 16 -11.73 -8.83 10.41
C GLU A 16 -12.20 -7.37 10.42
N VAL A 17 -11.29 -6.44 10.68
CA VAL A 17 -11.58 -4.99 10.64
C VAL A 17 -11.95 -4.54 9.23
N MET A 18 -11.30 -5.04 8.18
CA MET A 18 -11.66 -4.77 6.79
C MET A 18 -13.04 -5.34 6.45
N GLU A 19 -13.34 -6.57 6.87
CA GLU A 19 -14.62 -7.23 6.61
C GLU A 19 -15.79 -6.51 7.31
N VAL A 20 -15.60 -6.09 8.56
CA VAL A 20 -16.62 -5.37 9.33
C VAL A 20 -16.66 -3.87 8.97
N GLY A 21 -15.59 -3.33 8.38
CA GLY A 21 -15.49 -1.93 7.96
C GLY A 21 -15.30 -0.94 9.12
N ARG A 22 -14.91 -1.41 10.31
CA ARG A 22 -14.67 -0.59 11.51
C ARG A 22 -13.82 -1.31 12.56
N TYR A 23 -13.24 -0.54 13.48
CA TYR A 23 -12.56 -1.05 14.67
C TYR A 23 -12.82 -0.18 15.90
N VAL A 24 -12.45 -0.67 17.08
CA VAL A 24 -12.47 0.10 18.34
C VAL A 24 -11.05 0.50 18.69
N ASN A 25 -10.81 1.80 18.86
CA ASN A 25 -9.48 2.30 19.19
C ASN A 25 -9.17 2.14 20.71
N PRO A 26 -7.94 2.41 21.18
CA PRO A 26 -7.58 2.26 22.58
C PRO A 26 -8.35 3.16 23.57
N ARG A 27 -9.06 4.19 23.07
CA ARG A 27 -9.93 5.06 23.87
C ARG A 27 -11.37 4.52 23.98
N GLY A 28 -11.66 3.37 23.36
CA GLY A 28 -13.00 2.79 23.31
C GLY A 28 -13.90 3.41 22.24
N GLU A 29 -13.36 4.25 21.36
CA GLU A 29 -14.14 4.91 20.30
C GLU A 29 -14.25 3.98 19.08
N THR A 30 -15.44 3.94 18.48
CA THR A 30 -15.64 3.24 17.19
C THR A 30 -15.13 4.10 16.06
N VAL A 31 -14.24 3.56 15.24
CA VAL A 31 -13.69 4.18 14.03
C VAL A 31 -14.18 3.39 12.82
N THR A 32 -14.98 4.03 11.97
CA THR A 32 -15.43 3.45 10.68
C THR A 32 -14.39 3.73 9.61
N ILE A 33 -14.13 2.73 8.76
CA ILE A 33 -13.19 2.83 7.62
C ILE A 33 -13.81 2.32 6.31
N ALA A 34 -15.08 1.91 6.33
CA ALA A 34 -15.74 1.25 5.21
C ALA A 34 -15.80 2.15 3.97
N ALA A 35 -16.18 3.42 4.13
CA ALA A 35 -16.33 4.35 3.02
C ALA A 35 -14.98 4.67 2.36
N GLU A 36 -13.94 4.89 3.17
CA GLU A 36 -12.58 5.13 2.69
C GLU A 36 -12.00 3.89 2.00
N MET A 37 -12.26 2.69 2.54
CA MET A 37 -11.86 1.45 1.90
C MET A 37 -12.58 1.23 0.57
N GLU A 38 -13.88 1.48 0.50
CA GLU A 38 -14.67 1.40 -0.74
C GLU A 38 -14.17 2.39 -1.80
N ALA A 39 -13.89 3.63 -1.40
CA ALA A 39 -13.33 4.65 -2.28
C ALA A 39 -11.94 4.25 -2.80
N CYS A 40 -11.07 3.76 -1.92
CA CYS A 40 -9.75 3.23 -2.28
C CYS A 40 -9.86 2.09 -3.30
N ASN A 41 -10.72 1.11 -3.03
CA ASN A 41 -10.94 -0.04 -3.91
C ASN A 41 -11.50 0.39 -5.27
N ALA A 42 -12.49 1.29 -5.28
CA ALA A 42 -13.09 1.80 -6.52
C ALA A 42 -12.10 2.61 -7.38
N GLY A 43 -11.17 3.34 -6.75
CA GLY A 43 -10.14 4.11 -7.44
C GLY A 43 -8.85 3.34 -7.74
N SER A 44 -8.73 2.09 -7.26
CA SER A 44 -7.51 1.30 -7.47
C SER A 44 -7.38 0.85 -8.91
N ALA A 45 -6.13 0.73 -9.38
CA ALA A 45 -5.84 0.30 -10.75
C ALA A 45 -4.53 -0.49 -10.82
N CYS A 46 -4.47 -1.45 -11.74
CA CYS A 46 -3.25 -2.16 -12.12
C CYS A 46 -2.84 -1.73 -13.53
N PHE A 47 -1.65 -1.15 -13.63
CA PHE A 47 -1.10 -0.61 -14.87
C PHE A 47 -0.11 -1.58 -15.50
N GLU A 48 -0.24 -1.75 -16.82
CA GLU A 48 0.71 -2.47 -17.65
C GLU A 48 1.92 -1.57 -17.99
N PRO A 49 3.11 -2.17 -18.29
CA PRO A 49 4.34 -1.42 -18.52
C PRO A 49 4.24 -0.35 -19.62
N ASP A 50 3.58 -0.67 -20.73
CA ASP A 50 3.40 0.23 -21.87
C ASP A 50 2.56 1.47 -21.52
N ILE A 51 1.53 1.29 -20.69
CA ILE A 51 0.73 2.41 -20.16
C ILE A 51 1.57 3.28 -19.23
N LEU A 52 2.39 2.67 -18.37
CA LEU A 52 3.28 3.41 -17.47
C LEU A 52 4.35 4.21 -18.22
N GLU A 53 4.91 3.65 -19.29
CA GLU A 53 5.84 4.37 -20.17
C GLU A 53 5.18 5.59 -20.82
N GLN A 54 3.95 5.44 -21.32
CA GLN A 54 3.17 6.55 -21.88
C GLN A 54 2.87 7.62 -20.82
N MET A 55 2.48 7.21 -19.61
CA MET A 55 2.22 8.12 -18.49
C MET A 55 3.49 8.88 -18.07
N ARG A 56 4.63 8.19 -17.97
CA ARG A 56 5.93 8.80 -17.69
C ARG A 56 6.24 9.87 -18.71
N ASP A 57 6.15 9.55 -20.00
CA ASP A 57 6.47 10.49 -21.07
C ASP A 57 5.53 11.69 -21.08
N ALA A 58 4.25 11.48 -20.77
CA ALA A 58 3.27 12.56 -20.62
C ALA A 58 3.57 13.47 -19.42
N VAL A 59 4.06 12.93 -18.31
CA VAL A 59 4.48 13.70 -17.12
C VAL A 59 5.75 14.49 -17.40
N LEU A 60 6.76 13.87 -18.02
CA LEU A 60 8.05 14.50 -18.31
C LEU A 60 7.95 15.67 -19.31
N ARG A 61 6.89 15.73 -20.11
CA ARG A 61 6.62 16.85 -21.02
C ARG A 61 5.98 18.06 -20.34
N LYS A 62 5.41 17.89 -19.15
CA LYS A 62 4.77 19.00 -18.41
C LYS A 62 5.83 19.79 -17.64
N PRO A 63 5.66 21.12 -17.55
CA PRO A 63 6.52 21.92 -16.67
C PRO A 63 6.35 21.45 -15.23
N VAL A 64 7.46 21.42 -14.49
CA VAL A 64 7.48 21.04 -13.09
C VAL A 64 6.66 22.06 -12.28
N PRO A 65 5.64 21.63 -11.49
CA PRO A 65 4.73 22.55 -10.81
C PRO A 65 5.30 23.14 -9.51
N PHE A 66 6.58 22.92 -9.23
CA PHE A 66 7.27 23.35 -8.02
C PHE A 66 8.67 23.87 -8.37
N THR A 67 9.18 24.77 -7.54
CA THR A 67 10.50 25.38 -7.71
C THR A 67 11.60 24.64 -6.95
N GLN A 68 11.24 23.79 -5.99
CA GLN A 68 12.18 23.07 -5.13
C GLN A 68 11.60 21.71 -4.69
N THR A 69 12.47 20.71 -4.58
CA THR A 69 12.19 19.43 -3.92
C THR A 69 13.10 19.31 -2.72
N GLU A 70 12.52 19.02 -1.56
CA GLU A 70 13.27 18.71 -0.35
C GLU A 70 13.49 17.19 -0.25
N PHE A 71 14.71 16.80 0.12
CA PHE A 71 15.07 15.41 0.36
C PHE A 71 15.47 15.25 1.81
N GLN A 72 14.81 14.33 2.51
CA GLN A 72 15.09 13.99 3.89
C GLN A 72 15.43 12.50 3.98
N LEU A 73 16.38 12.17 4.86
CA LEU A 73 16.76 10.80 5.16
C LEU A 73 16.62 10.59 6.66
N GLU A 74 15.62 9.81 7.03
CA GLU A 74 15.24 9.61 8.42
C GLU A 74 15.20 8.12 8.76
N ASN A 75 15.53 7.76 10.01
CA ASN A 75 15.51 6.39 10.48
C ASN A 75 14.11 6.01 11.01
N GLU A 76 13.15 5.90 10.09
CA GLU A 76 11.74 5.65 10.41
C GLU A 76 11.17 4.47 9.62
N THR A 77 10.06 3.93 10.10
CA THR A 77 9.20 3.10 9.25
C THR A 77 8.44 3.97 8.25
N THR A 78 8.01 3.35 7.15
CA THR A 78 7.23 4.03 6.11
C THR A 78 5.97 4.72 6.64
N LEU A 79 5.29 4.13 7.62
CA LEU A 79 4.07 4.70 8.20
C LEU A 79 4.34 5.81 9.22
N GLU A 80 5.50 5.80 9.88
CA GLU A 80 5.92 6.92 10.73
C GLU A 80 6.18 8.16 9.87
N GLY A 81 6.97 8.03 8.79
CA GLY A 81 7.24 9.14 7.88
C GLY A 81 5.98 9.64 7.18
N ALA A 82 5.12 8.74 6.70
CA ALA A 82 3.83 9.14 6.10
C ALA A 82 2.93 9.87 7.10
N ARG A 83 2.91 9.44 8.37
CA ARG A 83 2.13 10.10 9.42
C ARG A 83 2.71 11.47 9.80
N ALA A 84 4.03 11.60 9.86
CA ALA A 84 4.70 12.87 10.13
C ALA A 84 4.38 13.89 9.03
N LEU A 85 4.47 13.48 7.76
CA LEU A 85 4.07 14.31 6.61
C LEU A 85 2.58 14.69 6.64
N ALA A 86 1.71 13.75 7.02
CA ALA A 86 0.26 13.98 7.09
C ALA A 86 -0.15 14.93 8.23
N ALA A 87 0.69 15.09 9.26
CA ALA A 87 0.45 16.04 10.34
C ALA A 87 0.71 17.50 9.92
N ASP A 88 1.49 17.72 8.86
CA ASP A 88 1.68 19.03 8.26
C ASP A 88 0.55 19.32 7.25
N SER A 89 -0.30 20.28 7.59
CA SER A 89 -1.44 20.70 6.75
C SER A 89 -1.04 21.31 5.40
N SER A 90 0.24 21.69 5.23
CA SER A 90 0.76 22.18 3.96
C SER A 90 1.11 21.05 2.97
N THR A 91 1.22 19.82 3.48
CA THR A 91 1.50 18.64 2.66
C THR A 91 0.29 18.30 1.79
N GLY A 92 0.53 18.20 0.48
CA GLY A 92 -0.47 17.72 -0.47
C GLY A 92 -0.74 16.22 -0.35
N ARG A 93 -1.19 15.59 -1.43
CA ARG A 93 -1.41 14.14 -1.45
C ARG A 93 -0.09 13.39 -1.25
N ILE A 94 -0.04 12.51 -0.24
CA ILE A 94 1.13 11.71 0.09
C ILE A 94 1.10 10.40 -0.70
N GLY A 95 2.23 10.08 -1.36
CA GLY A 95 2.45 8.80 -2.03
C GLY A 95 3.43 7.95 -1.23
N VAL A 96 3.13 6.65 -1.09
CA VAL A 96 3.98 5.67 -0.41
C VAL A 96 4.33 4.55 -1.38
N LEU A 97 5.62 4.23 -1.50
CA LEU A 97 6.08 3.07 -2.26
C LEU A 97 6.02 1.81 -1.38
N ASN A 98 5.23 0.82 -1.80
CA ASN A 98 5.23 -0.51 -1.22
C ASN A 98 6.36 -1.36 -1.84
N PHE A 99 7.19 -2.00 -1.02
CA PHE A 99 8.22 -2.95 -1.45
C PHE A 99 7.58 -4.31 -1.70
N ALA A 100 6.74 -4.35 -2.74
CA ALA A 100 5.75 -5.38 -2.96
C ALA A 100 6.35 -6.74 -3.35
N SER A 101 5.74 -7.81 -2.85
CA SER A 101 5.90 -9.14 -3.41
C SER A 101 5.23 -9.20 -4.78
N ALA A 102 5.97 -9.68 -5.77
CA ALA A 102 5.39 -9.94 -7.09
C ALA A 102 4.35 -11.08 -7.07
N LYS A 103 4.33 -11.94 -6.04
CA LYS A 103 3.59 -13.22 -6.08
C LYS A 103 2.49 -13.35 -5.05
N ASN A 104 2.51 -12.56 -3.99
CA ASN A 104 1.55 -12.66 -2.90
C ASN A 104 1.10 -11.26 -2.46
N PRO A 105 -0.21 -10.93 -2.52
CA PRO A 105 -0.69 -9.64 -2.03
C PRO A 105 -0.41 -9.51 -0.53
N GLY A 106 0.26 -8.42 -0.14
CA GLY A 106 0.69 -8.20 1.24
C GLY A 106 1.81 -9.13 1.70
N GLY A 107 2.51 -9.78 0.77
CA GLY A 107 3.65 -10.65 1.07
C GLY A 107 3.28 -11.81 1.99
N GLY A 108 4.05 -12.00 3.06
CA GLY A 108 3.82 -13.04 4.06
C GLY A 108 3.05 -12.59 5.30
N PHE A 109 2.27 -11.50 5.24
CA PHE A 109 1.76 -10.85 6.46
C PHE A 109 0.86 -11.76 7.32
N LEU A 110 0.03 -12.59 6.69
CA LEU A 110 -0.81 -13.59 7.38
C LEU A 110 0.00 -14.65 8.13
N GLY A 111 1.20 -14.96 7.64
CA GLY A 111 2.15 -15.87 8.29
C GLY A 111 2.97 -15.21 9.40
N GLY A 112 2.79 -13.91 9.64
CA GLY A 112 3.58 -13.15 10.61
C GLY A 112 4.99 -12.81 10.14
N SER A 113 5.23 -12.80 8.82
CA SER A 113 6.48 -12.29 8.23
C SER A 113 6.69 -10.81 8.55
N GLN A 114 7.95 -10.37 8.50
CA GLN A 114 8.33 -9.01 8.86
C GLN A 114 9.22 -8.41 7.77
N ALA A 115 8.60 -7.65 6.88
CA ALA A 115 9.24 -6.64 6.06
C ALA A 115 8.28 -5.43 5.93
N GLN A 116 8.63 -4.50 5.05
CA GLN A 116 7.91 -3.24 4.87
C GLN A 116 6.48 -3.49 4.34
N GLU A 117 6.33 -4.32 3.30
CA GLU A 117 5.02 -4.67 2.75
C GLU A 117 4.09 -5.27 3.81
N GLU A 118 4.57 -6.24 4.61
CA GLU A 118 3.72 -6.84 5.64
C GLU A 118 3.35 -5.85 6.75
N SER A 119 4.19 -4.84 7.00
CA SER A 119 3.88 -3.75 7.93
C SER A 119 2.73 -2.89 7.41
N LEU A 120 2.79 -2.52 6.12
CA LEU A 120 1.72 -1.78 5.45
C LEU A 120 0.41 -2.59 5.44
N ALA A 121 0.46 -3.86 5.06
CA ALA A 121 -0.70 -4.75 4.97
C ALA A 121 -1.38 -5.01 6.33
N ARG A 122 -0.61 -5.05 7.44
CA ARG A 122 -1.18 -5.18 8.79
C ARG A 122 -1.77 -3.90 9.34
N SER A 123 -1.35 -2.74 8.84
CA SER A 123 -1.66 -1.44 9.46
C SER A 123 -2.59 -0.56 8.61
N SER A 124 -3.15 -1.12 7.53
CA SER A 124 -4.01 -0.41 6.57
C SER A 124 -4.95 -1.39 5.86
N SER A 125 -5.80 -0.86 4.98
CA SER A 125 -6.64 -1.64 4.06
C SER A 125 -5.93 -2.05 2.77
N LEU A 126 -4.61 -1.82 2.63
CA LEU A 126 -3.84 -2.08 1.41
C LEU A 126 -4.05 -3.51 0.87
N TYR A 127 -4.21 -4.50 1.74
CA TYR A 127 -4.46 -5.87 1.30
C TYR A 127 -5.74 -5.99 0.44
N ALA A 128 -6.79 -5.25 0.77
CA ALA A 128 -8.06 -5.27 0.02
C ALA A 128 -7.86 -4.77 -1.41
N SER A 129 -7.18 -3.63 -1.60
CA SER A 129 -6.94 -3.05 -2.92
C SER A 129 -5.99 -3.90 -3.78
N LEU A 130 -4.95 -4.47 -3.16
CA LEU A 130 -4.03 -5.39 -3.85
C LEU A 130 -4.77 -6.63 -4.36
N ASN A 131 -5.68 -7.18 -3.55
CA ASN A 131 -6.37 -8.44 -3.89
C ASN A 131 -7.35 -8.30 -5.07
N LEU A 132 -7.78 -7.08 -5.42
CA LEU A 132 -8.58 -6.82 -6.64
C LEU A 132 -7.86 -7.26 -7.92
N PHE A 133 -6.52 -7.21 -7.92
CA PHE A 133 -5.69 -7.51 -9.09
C PHE A 133 -4.99 -8.86 -9.02
N HIS A 134 -5.54 -9.81 -8.26
CA HIS A 134 -4.94 -11.14 -8.05
C HIS A 134 -4.51 -11.81 -9.38
N ASN A 135 -5.42 -11.83 -10.35
CA ASN A 135 -5.18 -12.47 -11.63
C ASN A 135 -4.26 -11.63 -12.55
N GLN A 136 -4.45 -10.32 -12.60
CA GLN A 136 -3.73 -9.44 -13.53
C GLN A 136 -2.26 -9.29 -13.13
N TYR A 137 -2.00 -9.09 -11.84
CA TYR A 137 -0.65 -8.86 -11.32
C TYR A 137 -0.01 -10.17 -10.86
N TYR A 138 -0.53 -10.78 -9.79
CA TYR A 138 0.16 -11.84 -9.07
C TYR A 138 0.22 -13.17 -9.83
N GLU A 139 -0.88 -13.60 -10.47
CA GLU A 139 -0.87 -14.80 -11.30
C GLU A 139 0.04 -14.65 -12.53
N THR A 140 0.09 -13.45 -13.12
CA THR A 140 1.02 -13.16 -14.21
C THR A 140 2.47 -13.34 -13.78
N HIS A 141 2.88 -12.80 -12.63
CA HIS A 141 4.24 -12.99 -12.11
C HIS A 141 4.54 -14.42 -11.65
N ARG A 142 3.53 -15.16 -11.15
CA ARG A 142 3.68 -16.61 -10.86
C ARG A 142 3.97 -17.41 -12.13
N ARG A 143 3.34 -17.05 -13.25
CA ARG A 143 3.53 -17.69 -14.56
C ARG A 143 4.82 -17.26 -15.26
N LEU A 144 5.25 -16.01 -15.11
CA LEU A 144 6.44 -15.45 -15.77
C LEU A 144 7.74 -16.17 -15.37
N ARG A 145 7.81 -16.76 -14.17
CA ARG A 145 8.97 -17.52 -13.63
C ARG A 145 10.33 -16.80 -13.78
N SER A 146 10.34 -15.47 -13.87
CA SER A 146 11.53 -14.62 -13.91
C SER A 146 11.74 -13.93 -12.56
N ALA A 147 12.99 -13.80 -12.14
CA ALA A 147 13.36 -13.04 -10.94
C ALA A 147 13.36 -11.51 -11.17
N PHE A 148 13.32 -11.07 -12.43
CA PHE A 148 13.22 -9.64 -12.78
C PHE A 148 11.77 -9.12 -12.69
N TYR A 149 10.79 -10.01 -12.59
CA TYR A 149 9.36 -9.66 -12.63
C TYR A 149 9.03 -8.78 -13.84
N SER A 150 8.23 -7.73 -13.67
CA SER A 150 7.90 -6.76 -14.71
C SER A 150 7.64 -5.39 -14.09
N ASP A 151 7.63 -4.35 -14.91
CA ASP A 151 7.32 -2.97 -14.50
C ASP A 151 5.82 -2.72 -14.29
N ARG A 152 5.04 -3.76 -13.94
CA ARG A 152 3.62 -3.58 -13.62
C ARG A 152 3.51 -2.83 -12.29
N MET A 153 2.49 -1.99 -12.13
CA MET A 153 2.26 -1.28 -10.88
C MET A 153 0.79 -1.34 -10.47
N ILE A 154 0.53 -1.55 -9.18
CA ILE A 154 -0.78 -1.33 -8.58
C ILE A 154 -0.76 0.04 -7.89
N TYR A 155 -1.76 0.86 -8.21
CA TYR A 155 -2.05 2.11 -7.50
C TYR A 155 -3.27 1.92 -6.61
N SER A 156 -3.18 2.37 -5.36
CA SER A 156 -4.27 2.31 -4.38
C SER A 156 -4.47 3.70 -3.77
N PRO A 157 -5.43 4.50 -4.26
CA PRO A 157 -5.68 5.85 -3.74
C PRO A 157 -6.35 5.81 -2.36
N ALA A 158 -6.29 6.93 -1.63
CA ALA A 158 -7.11 7.17 -0.45
C ALA A 158 -8.44 7.82 -0.85
#